data_AF-A0A969WPH0-F1
#
_entry.id   AF-A0A969WPH0-F1
#
_cell.length_a   1.000
_cell.length_b   1.000
_cell.length_c   1.000
_cell.angle_alpha   90.00
_cell.angle_beta   90.00
_cell.angle_gamma   90.00
#
_symmetry.space_group_name_H-M   'P 1'
#
loop_
_entity.id
_entity.type
_entity.pdbx_description
1 polymer ?
#
loop_
_entity_poly.entity_id
_entity_poly.type
_entity_poly.pdbx_seq_one_letter_code
_entity_poly.pdbx_strand_id
1 'polypeptide(L)'
;NVLDYVANNGDVNQLTRKERFDLAQEFTGSIRRWLNAETTINQILQNIESFNSITNLLNTPPYSQNALNLIVELNNIIDYALDKAFEDTPLTPIQYNITIDSLINFIDSSYNIVYCPRSNTGNEYTMIVISCYISKASYKYWYEVATDTTHPWYDYLDDNSKTNIFRRIWRGIKVAAVDTYSFIIGPQWSMKDGVITFNIGEAVNNAAENSASV
;
A
#
# COMPACT_ATOMS: atom_id res chain seq x y z
N ASN A 1 -17.91 9.30 -7.81
CA ASN A 1 -16.66 8.67 -7.32
C ASN A 1 -17.04 7.48 -6.42
N VAL A 2 -16.30 6.35 -6.38
CA VAL A 2 -16.47 5.32 -5.32
C VAL A 2 -16.47 5.98 -3.96
N LEU A 3 -15.62 7.00 -3.82
CA LEU A 3 -15.52 7.77 -2.60
C LEU A 3 -16.80 8.57 -2.29
N ASP A 4 -17.54 9.05 -3.30
CA ASP A 4 -18.81 9.76 -3.10
C ASP A 4 -19.95 8.79 -2.80
N TYR A 5 -19.95 7.59 -3.39
CA TYR A 5 -21.02 6.61 -3.16
C TYR A 5 -20.92 6.01 -1.75
N VAL A 6 -19.73 5.62 -1.31
CA VAL A 6 -19.51 5.09 0.04
C VAL A 6 -19.73 6.18 1.10
N ALA A 7 -19.30 7.42 0.85
CA ALA A 7 -19.59 8.56 1.72
C ALA A 7 -21.09 8.85 1.88
N ASN A 8 -21.92 8.50 0.89
CA ASN A 8 -23.37 8.74 0.92
C ASN A 8 -24.20 7.51 1.35
N ASN A 9 -23.66 6.29 1.29
CA ASN A 9 -24.41 5.05 1.54
C ASN A 9 -23.87 4.22 2.72
N GLY A 10 -22.76 4.61 3.35
CA GLY A 10 -22.19 3.93 4.51
C GLY A 10 -21.39 2.67 4.19
N ASP A 11 -21.20 1.83 5.22
CA ASP A 11 -20.30 0.67 5.27
C ASP A 11 -20.46 -0.29 4.07
N VAL A 12 -19.40 -0.37 3.25
CA VAL A 12 -19.31 -1.23 2.06
C VAL A 12 -19.47 -2.73 2.42
N ASN A 13 -19.25 -3.11 3.68
CA ASN A 13 -19.48 -4.46 4.15
C ASN A 13 -20.97 -4.84 4.22
N GLN A 14 -21.86 -3.84 4.30
CA GLN A 14 -23.32 -4.04 4.29
C GLN A 14 -23.89 -4.23 2.88
N LEU A 15 -23.13 -3.84 1.85
CA LEU A 15 -23.50 -4.13 0.47
C LEU A 15 -23.46 -5.64 0.24
N THR A 16 -24.46 -6.16 -0.47
CA THR A 16 -24.40 -7.53 -0.95
C THR A 16 -23.20 -7.70 -1.87
N ARG A 17 -22.73 -8.94 -2.02
CA ARG A 17 -21.62 -9.24 -2.94
C ARG A 17 -21.89 -8.68 -4.34
N LYS A 18 -23.16 -8.72 -4.81
CA LYS A 18 -23.60 -8.16 -6.10
C LYS A 18 -23.51 -6.64 -6.17
N GLU A 19 -23.85 -5.92 -5.12
CA GLU A 19 -23.77 -4.45 -5.10
C GLU A 19 -22.32 -3.97 -5.04
N ARG A 20 -21.45 -4.69 -4.33
CA ARG A 20 -19.99 -4.49 -4.42
C ARG A 20 -19.47 -4.76 -5.83
N PHE A 21 -20.00 -5.80 -6.50
CA PHE A 21 -19.67 -6.13 -7.89
C PHE A 21 -20.09 -5.04 -8.89
N ASP A 22 -21.31 -4.52 -8.77
CA ASP A 22 -21.84 -3.51 -9.69
C ASP A 22 -21.10 -2.17 -9.51
N LEU A 23 -20.74 -1.80 -8.27
CA LEU A 23 -19.87 -0.66 -7.99
C LEU A 23 -18.47 -0.86 -8.61
N ALA A 24 -17.81 -1.98 -8.33
CA ALA A 24 -16.45 -2.22 -8.82
C ALA A 24 -16.36 -2.29 -10.35
N GLN A 25 -17.40 -2.80 -11.03
CA GLN A 25 -17.46 -2.89 -12.49
C GLN A 25 -17.58 -1.51 -13.16
N GLU A 26 -18.26 -0.56 -12.51
CA GLU A 26 -18.38 0.84 -12.98
C GLU A 26 -17.04 1.58 -12.97
N PHE A 27 -16.09 1.18 -12.11
CA PHE A 27 -14.82 1.89 -11.91
C PHE A 27 -13.56 1.17 -12.42
N THR A 28 -13.47 -0.16 -12.30
CA THR A 28 -12.27 -0.94 -12.72
C THR A 28 -12.36 -1.48 -14.16
N GLY A 29 -13.54 -1.36 -14.79
CA GLY A 29 -13.80 -1.81 -16.15
C GLY A 29 -13.78 -3.33 -16.37
N SER A 30 -13.38 -4.16 -15.39
CA SER A 30 -13.56 -5.61 -15.47
C SER A 30 -13.52 -6.34 -14.12
N ILE A 31 -14.43 -7.29 -13.96
CA ILE A 31 -14.56 -8.21 -12.81
C ILE A 31 -13.25 -8.96 -12.49
N ARG A 32 -12.46 -9.27 -13.52
CA ARG A 32 -11.21 -10.03 -13.36
C ARG A 32 -10.09 -9.20 -12.71
N ARG A 33 -10.06 -7.89 -12.91
CA ARG A 33 -9.07 -7.00 -12.27
C ARG A 33 -9.33 -6.85 -10.78
N TRP A 34 -10.60 -6.68 -10.40
CA TRP A 34 -11.00 -6.59 -8.99
C TRP A 34 -10.75 -7.90 -8.22
N LEU A 35 -11.12 -9.07 -8.78
CA LEU A 35 -10.81 -10.36 -8.15
C LEU A 35 -9.30 -10.62 -8.01
N ASN A 36 -8.50 -10.16 -8.97
CA ASN A 36 -7.04 -10.24 -8.87
C ASN A 36 -6.52 -9.32 -7.78
N ALA A 37 -7.01 -8.08 -7.70
CA ALA A 37 -6.66 -7.13 -6.66
C ALA A 37 -7.01 -7.65 -5.26
N GLU A 38 -8.25 -8.12 -5.06
CA GLU A 38 -8.72 -8.72 -3.80
C GLU A 38 -7.92 -9.99 -3.43
N THR A 39 -7.54 -10.81 -4.42
CA THR A 39 -6.65 -11.97 -4.20
C THR A 39 -5.25 -11.54 -3.81
N THR A 40 -4.68 -10.55 -4.50
CA THR A 40 -3.36 -9.99 -4.23
C THR A 40 -3.32 -9.32 -2.85
N ILE A 41 -4.39 -8.65 -2.44
CA ILE A 41 -4.55 -8.02 -1.12
C ILE A 41 -4.69 -9.07 -0.04
N ASN A 42 -5.55 -10.07 -0.22
CA ASN A 42 -5.67 -11.16 0.74
C ASN A 42 -4.37 -11.95 0.86
N GLN A 43 -3.63 -12.11 -0.24
CA GLN A 43 -2.28 -12.66 -0.21
C GLN A 43 -1.35 -11.73 0.56
N ILE A 44 -1.25 -10.44 0.24
CA ILE A 44 -0.42 -9.44 0.97
C ILE A 44 -0.77 -9.42 2.45
N LEU A 45 -2.05 -9.41 2.82
CA LEU A 45 -2.52 -9.37 4.21
C LEU A 45 -2.24 -10.67 4.97
N GLN A 46 -2.43 -11.85 4.35
CA GLN A 46 -2.03 -13.15 4.93
C GLN A 46 -0.50 -13.29 5.03
N ASN A 47 0.22 -12.58 4.17
CA ASN A 47 1.67 -12.61 4.05
C ASN A 47 2.38 -11.62 4.98
N ILE A 48 1.77 -10.46 5.27
CA ILE A 48 2.18 -9.57 6.37
C ILE A 48 2.06 -10.30 7.71
N GLU A 49 1.11 -11.23 7.86
CA GLU A 49 1.00 -12.07 9.05
C GLU A 49 2.00 -13.26 9.07
N SER A 50 2.75 -13.53 7.98
CA SER A 50 3.80 -14.54 7.95
C SER A 50 5.01 -14.15 7.07
N PHE A 51 6.08 -13.68 7.74
CA PHE A 51 7.35 -13.15 7.20
C PHE A 51 8.03 -13.96 6.07
N ASN A 52 7.67 -15.23 5.86
CA ASN A 52 8.26 -16.11 4.85
C ASN A 52 7.71 -15.91 3.42
N SER A 53 6.83 -14.94 3.19
CA SER A 53 6.01 -14.88 1.96
C SER A 53 6.14 -13.59 1.14
N ILE A 54 6.64 -12.48 1.70
CA ILE A 54 6.92 -11.25 0.93
C ILE A 54 8.00 -11.52 -0.13
N THR A 55 9.05 -12.28 0.18
CA THR A 55 10.06 -12.72 -0.80
C THR A 55 9.49 -13.60 -1.93
N ASN A 56 8.41 -14.34 -1.69
CA ASN A 56 7.72 -15.10 -2.74
C ASN A 56 6.82 -14.22 -3.61
N LEU A 57 6.22 -13.16 -3.04
CA LEU A 57 5.49 -12.11 -3.76
C LEU A 57 6.41 -11.23 -4.61
N LEU A 58 7.67 -11.05 -4.19
CA LEU A 58 8.69 -10.24 -4.87
C LEU A 58 9.41 -10.98 -6.01
N ASN A 59 9.08 -12.25 -6.30
CA ASN A 59 9.67 -12.99 -7.43
C ASN A 59 9.12 -12.55 -8.81
N THR A 60 8.18 -11.60 -8.87
CA THR A 60 7.59 -11.13 -10.14
C THR A 60 8.43 -10.05 -10.83
N PRO A 61 8.95 -9.04 -10.11
CA PRO A 61 9.91 -8.10 -10.65
C PRO A 61 11.35 -8.51 -10.30
N PRO A 62 12.34 -8.34 -11.19
CA PRO A 62 13.70 -8.82 -10.99
C PRO A 62 14.51 -7.86 -10.11
N TYR A 63 14.07 -7.64 -8.87
CA TYR A 63 14.81 -6.83 -7.92
C TYR A 63 16.16 -7.49 -7.58
N SER A 64 17.21 -6.68 -7.46
CA SER A 64 18.50 -7.12 -6.94
C SER A 64 18.39 -7.49 -5.46
N GLN A 65 19.35 -8.26 -4.94
CA GLN A 65 19.38 -8.60 -3.52
C GLN A 65 19.42 -7.34 -2.62
N ASN A 66 20.09 -6.27 -3.06
CA ASN A 66 20.11 -5.01 -2.31
C ASN A 66 18.74 -4.36 -2.27
N ALA A 67 18.01 -4.32 -3.40
CA ALA A 67 16.65 -3.82 -3.45
C ALA A 67 15.70 -4.66 -2.58
N LEU A 68 15.83 -6.00 -2.59
CA LEU A 68 15.05 -6.87 -1.71
C LEU A 68 15.31 -6.57 -0.23
N ASN A 69 16.57 -6.36 0.17
CA ASN A 69 16.91 -6.00 1.55
C ASN A 69 16.28 -4.66 1.96
N LEU A 70 16.27 -3.66 1.07
CA LEU A 70 15.63 -2.38 1.31
C LEU A 70 14.10 -2.49 1.44
N ILE A 71 13.46 -3.38 0.66
CA ILE A 71 12.03 -3.69 0.82
C ILE A 71 11.74 -4.34 2.17
N VAL A 72 12.65 -5.20 2.65
CA VAL A 72 12.57 -5.77 4.01
C VAL A 72 12.69 -4.68 5.08
N GLU A 73 13.60 -3.71 4.92
CA GLU A 73 13.68 -2.58 5.85
C GLU A 73 12.40 -1.74 5.88
N LEU A 74 11.80 -1.47 4.71
CA LEU A 74 10.49 -0.80 4.63
C LEU A 74 9.40 -1.61 5.35
N ASN A 75 9.40 -2.94 5.20
CA ASN A 75 8.49 -3.82 5.93
C ASN A 75 8.66 -3.73 7.43
N ASN A 76 9.90 -3.78 7.92
CA ASN A 76 10.18 -3.67 9.35
C ASN A 76 9.64 -2.36 9.95
N ILE A 77 9.66 -1.26 9.18
CA ILE A 77 9.07 0.02 9.60
C ILE A 77 7.54 -0.06 9.71
N ILE A 78 6.88 -0.70 8.73
CA ILE A 78 5.42 -0.89 8.72
C ILE A 78 4.98 -1.82 9.85
N ASP A 79 5.68 -2.94 10.05
CA ASP A 79 5.40 -3.91 11.12
C ASP A 79 5.56 -3.28 12.50
N TYR A 80 6.63 -2.50 12.70
CA TYR A 80 6.80 -1.76 13.95
C TYR A 80 5.63 -0.81 14.22
N ALA A 81 5.09 -0.15 13.19
CA ALA A 81 3.92 0.71 13.36
C ALA A 81 2.64 -0.09 13.67
N LEU A 82 2.47 -1.27 13.06
CA LEU A 82 1.38 -2.21 13.38
C LEU A 82 1.46 -2.69 14.83
N ASP A 83 2.63 -3.14 15.29
CA ASP A 83 2.86 -3.59 16.66
C ASP A 83 2.52 -2.47 17.66
N LYS A 84 2.99 -1.26 17.39
CA LYS A 84 2.69 -0.07 18.21
C LYS A 84 1.20 0.21 18.30
N ALA A 85 0.47 0.12 17.19
CA ALA A 85 -0.97 0.29 17.20
C ALA A 85 -1.70 -0.85 17.93
N PHE A 86 -1.19 -2.09 17.84
CA PHE A 86 -1.74 -3.24 18.57
C PHE A 86 -1.49 -3.15 20.09
N GLU A 87 -0.38 -2.56 20.50
CA GLU A 87 -0.01 -2.25 21.89
C GLU A 87 -0.69 -0.96 22.43
N ASP A 88 -1.71 -0.44 21.76
CA ASP A 88 -2.43 0.80 22.11
C ASP A 88 -1.49 2.04 22.23
N THR A 89 -0.35 2.04 21.53
CA THR A 89 0.64 3.12 21.49
C THR A 89 1.05 3.50 20.05
N PRO A 90 0.08 3.79 19.16
CA PRO A 90 0.36 3.98 17.73
C PRO A 90 1.32 5.14 17.50
N LEU A 91 2.18 4.99 16.49
CA LEU A 91 3.00 6.10 16.00
C LEU A 91 2.12 7.19 15.41
N THR A 92 2.48 8.44 15.64
CA THR A 92 1.91 9.56 14.89
C THR A 92 2.48 9.58 13.45
N PRO A 93 1.78 10.22 12.48
CA PRO A 93 2.34 10.38 11.13
C PRO A 93 3.72 11.05 11.12
N ILE A 94 4.02 11.93 12.07
CA ILE A 94 5.34 12.56 12.19
C ILE A 94 6.40 11.53 12.59
N GLN A 95 6.13 10.70 13.59
CA GLN A 95 7.06 9.66 14.04
C GLN A 95 7.30 8.61 12.96
N TYR A 96 6.24 8.20 12.26
CA TYR A 96 6.33 7.29 11.12
C TYR A 96 7.16 7.90 9.96
N ASN A 97 6.96 9.18 9.66
CA ASN A 97 7.73 9.84 8.60
C ASN A 97 9.22 9.91 8.93
N ILE A 98 9.61 10.07 10.20
CA ILE A 98 11.04 10.12 10.59
C ILE A 98 11.76 8.80 10.25
N THR A 99 11.12 7.65 10.48
CA THR A 99 11.73 6.34 10.17
C THR A 99 11.82 6.12 8.66
N ILE A 100 10.77 6.48 7.91
CA ILE A 100 10.79 6.40 6.44
C ILE A 100 11.82 7.36 5.84
N ASP A 101 11.93 8.60 6.34
CA ASP A 101 12.89 9.59 5.85
C ASP A 101 14.33 9.12 6.10
N SER A 102 14.57 8.39 7.19
CA SER A 102 15.87 7.77 7.45
C SER A 102 16.21 6.71 6.39
N LEU A 103 15.24 5.89 5.97
CA LEU A 103 15.42 4.91 4.89
C LEU A 103 15.65 5.61 3.53
N ILE A 104 14.86 6.63 3.19
CA ILE A 104 15.03 7.40 1.94
C ILE A 104 16.43 8.02 1.89
N ASN A 105 16.87 8.68 2.96
CA ASN A 105 18.21 9.30 3.03
C ASN A 105 19.33 8.26 2.88
N PHE A 106 19.16 7.06 3.45
CA PHE A 106 20.10 5.97 3.27
C PHE A 106 20.17 5.54 1.80
N ILE A 107 19.01 5.40 1.13
CA ILE A 107 18.96 5.01 -0.28
C ILE A 107 19.61 6.08 -1.17
N ASP A 108 19.24 7.35 -0.98
CA ASP A 108 19.76 8.50 -1.73
C ASP A 108 21.28 8.65 -1.62
N SER A 109 21.86 8.31 -0.47
CA SER A 109 23.29 8.40 -0.23
C SER A 109 24.09 7.16 -0.65
N SER A 110 23.43 6.00 -0.76
CA SER A 110 24.11 4.70 -0.97
C SER A 110 23.94 4.12 -2.38
N TYR A 111 22.91 4.55 -3.11
CA TYR A 111 22.56 3.98 -4.41
C TYR A 111 22.31 5.06 -5.46
N ASN A 112 22.60 4.72 -6.72
CA ASN A 112 22.30 5.61 -7.84
C ASN A 112 20.82 5.52 -8.21
N ILE A 113 20.05 6.57 -7.96
CA ILE A 113 18.62 6.64 -8.29
C ILE A 113 18.46 7.23 -9.69
N VAL A 114 17.79 6.49 -10.57
CA VAL A 114 17.59 6.88 -11.96
C VAL A 114 16.10 6.92 -12.28
N TYR A 115 15.58 8.12 -12.50
CA TYR A 115 14.21 8.36 -12.96
C TYR A 115 14.20 9.10 -14.30
N CYS A 116 13.39 8.61 -15.24
CA CYS A 116 13.12 9.27 -16.51
C CYS A 116 11.66 9.74 -16.56
N PRO A 117 11.40 11.04 -16.36
CA PRO A 117 10.04 11.59 -16.36
C PRO A 117 9.32 11.40 -17.70
N ARG A 118 10.06 11.45 -18.82
CA ARG A 118 9.48 11.37 -20.17
C ARG A 118 8.88 10.01 -20.48
N SER A 119 9.54 8.93 -20.06
CA SER A 119 9.03 7.56 -20.22
C SER A 119 8.27 7.07 -18.99
N ASN A 120 8.24 7.87 -17.91
CA ASN A 120 7.73 7.50 -16.60
C ASN A 120 8.29 6.16 -16.08
N THR A 121 9.62 6.02 -16.18
CA THR A 121 10.32 4.81 -15.80
C THR A 121 11.44 5.10 -14.83
N GLY A 122 11.77 4.15 -13.96
CA GLY A 122 12.92 4.26 -13.06
C GLY A 122 13.58 2.93 -12.76
N ASN A 123 14.74 2.97 -12.10
CA ASN A 123 15.38 1.77 -11.60
C ASN A 123 14.76 1.29 -10.27
N GLU A 124 15.22 0.14 -9.76
CA GLU A 124 14.71 -0.45 -8.52
C GLU A 124 14.77 0.48 -7.30
N TYR A 125 15.83 1.28 -7.15
CA TYR A 125 15.95 2.21 -6.03
C TYR A 125 14.93 3.36 -6.14
N THR A 126 14.63 3.80 -7.36
CA THR A 126 13.54 4.75 -7.61
C THR A 126 12.19 4.16 -7.18
N MET A 127 11.93 2.88 -7.47
CA MET A 127 10.71 2.21 -7.04
C MET A 127 10.57 2.20 -5.53
N ILE A 128 11.64 1.88 -4.80
CA ILE A 128 11.61 1.80 -3.33
C ILE A 128 11.41 3.19 -2.72
N VAL A 129 12.08 4.22 -3.25
CA VAL A 129 11.90 5.61 -2.78
C VAL A 129 10.45 6.08 -3.00
N ILE A 130 9.87 5.81 -4.18
CA ILE A 130 8.46 6.15 -4.43
C ILE A 130 7.53 5.37 -3.48
N SER A 131 7.82 4.09 -3.23
CA SER A 131 7.06 3.27 -2.29
C SER A 131 7.10 3.85 -0.87
N CYS A 132 8.26 4.36 -0.44
CA CYS A 132 8.40 5.07 0.83
C CYS A 132 7.49 6.30 0.89
N TYR A 133 7.44 7.12 -0.16
CA TYR A 133 6.54 8.28 -0.23
C TYR A 133 5.06 7.89 -0.23
N ILE A 134 4.68 6.82 -0.94
CA ILE A 134 3.32 6.26 -0.92
C ILE A 134 2.97 5.83 0.50
N SER A 135 3.87 5.10 1.16
CA SER A 135 3.68 4.64 2.53
C SER A 135 3.45 5.80 3.50
N LYS A 136 4.25 6.88 3.42
CA LYS A 136 4.05 8.10 4.23
C LYS A 136 2.67 8.73 4.00
N ALA A 137 2.29 8.90 2.74
CA ALA A 137 1.05 9.55 2.36
C ALA A 137 -0.17 8.73 2.81
N SER A 138 -0.14 7.43 2.53
CA SER A 138 -1.23 6.52 2.87
C SER A 138 -1.35 6.32 4.39
N TYR A 139 -0.23 6.13 5.09
CA TYR A 139 -0.21 6.06 6.56
C TYR A 139 -0.86 7.28 7.18
N LYS A 140 -0.46 8.48 6.75
CA LYS A 140 -1.02 9.73 7.26
C LYS A 140 -2.52 9.80 7.01
N TYR A 141 -2.96 9.54 5.78
CA TYR A 141 -4.38 9.59 5.41
C TYR A 141 -5.21 8.65 6.28
N TRP A 142 -4.81 7.37 6.39
CA TRP A 142 -5.58 6.38 7.16
C TRP A 142 -5.50 6.59 8.67
N TYR A 143 -4.42 7.17 9.18
CA TYR A 143 -4.35 7.62 10.56
C TYR A 143 -5.36 8.75 10.82
N GLU A 144 -5.42 9.75 9.94
CA GLU A 144 -6.40 10.84 10.01
C GLU A 144 -7.83 10.30 9.95
N VAL A 145 -8.11 9.41 8.99
CA VAL A 145 -9.40 8.69 8.90
C VAL A 145 -9.74 7.99 10.21
N ALA A 146 -8.78 7.29 10.83
CA ALA A 146 -9.03 6.56 12.06
C ALA A 146 -9.32 7.47 13.25
N THR A 147 -8.76 8.69 13.27
CA THR A 147 -8.84 9.62 14.41
C THR A 147 -9.91 10.70 14.29
N ASP A 148 -10.45 10.93 13.10
CA ASP A 148 -11.51 11.90 12.85
C ASP A 148 -12.86 11.20 12.66
N THR A 149 -13.73 11.29 13.66
CA THR A 149 -15.07 10.67 13.62
C THR A 149 -16.02 11.31 12.60
N THR A 150 -15.65 12.45 12.02
CA THR A 150 -16.42 13.10 10.96
C THR A 150 -15.94 12.70 9.56
N HIS A 151 -14.84 11.97 9.48
CA HIS A 151 -14.28 11.53 8.21
C HIS A 151 -15.23 10.55 7.51
N PRO A 152 -15.51 10.68 6.20
CA PRO A 152 -16.46 9.80 5.50
C PRO A 152 -16.09 8.31 5.52
N TRP A 153 -14.82 8.01 5.81
CA TRP A 153 -14.25 6.66 5.86
C TRP A 153 -14.02 6.15 7.29
N TYR A 154 -14.45 6.91 8.30
CA TYR A 154 -14.22 6.57 9.70
C TYR A 154 -14.74 5.17 10.01
N ASP A 155 -16.00 4.89 9.66
CA ASP A 155 -16.68 3.60 9.92
C ASP A 155 -16.21 2.45 9.03
N TYR A 156 -15.57 2.75 7.91
CA TYR A 156 -14.96 1.73 7.08
C TYR A 156 -13.81 1.01 7.81
N LEU A 157 -13.10 1.71 8.71
CA LEU A 157 -12.07 1.11 9.56
C LEU A 157 -12.63 0.31 10.75
N ASP A 158 -13.94 0.26 10.92
CA ASP A 158 -14.55 -0.36 12.09
C ASP A 158 -14.65 -1.89 11.94
N ASP A 159 -14.24 -2.60 12.98
CA ASP A 159 -14.50 -4.02 13.10
C ASP A 159 -15.77 -4.17 13.94
N ASN A 160 -16.80 -4.84 13.39
CA ASN A 160 -18.08 -5.15 14.06
C ASN A 160 -17.94 -5.77 15.47
N SER A 161 -16.72 -6.11 15.88
CA SER A 161 -16.40 -6.66 17.19
C SER A 161 -15.95 -5.65 18.26
N LYS A 162 -15.36 -4.46 17.95
CA LYS A 162 -14.90 -3.46 18.96
C LYS A 162 -14.66 -2.04 18.39
N THR A 163 -15.34 -1.04 18.96
CA THR A 163 -15.14 0.42 18.76
C THR A 163 -13.90 0.96 19.50
N ASN A 164 -12.69 0.45 19.20
CA ASN A 164 -11.44 0.99 19.76
C ASN A 164 -10.64 1.74 18.69
N ILE A 165 -10.34 3.02 18.95
CA ILE A 165 -9.50 3.89 18.13
C ILE A 165 -8.18 3.24 17.69
N PHE A 166 -7.51 2.51 18.59
CA PHE A 166 -6.23 1.86 18.29
C PHE A 166 -6.36 0.75 17.26
N ARG A 167 -7.49 0.02 17.29
CA ARG A 167 -7.78 -1.02 16.31
C ARG A 167 -8.16 -0.43 14.94
N ARG A 168 -8.81 0.73 14.91
CA ARG A 168 -9.04 1.48 13.66
C ARG A 168 -7.72 1.96 13.06
N ILE A 169 -6.84 2.52 13.88
CA ILE A 169 -5.49 2.92 13.44
C ILE A 169 -4.74 1.71 12.91
N TRP A 170 -4.72 0.58 13.63
CA TRP A 170 -4.07 -0.65 13.17
C TRP A 170 -4.60 -1.13 11.81
N ARG A 171 -5.92 -1.08 11.59
CA ARG A 171 -6.53 -1.38 10.29
C ARG A 171 -6.09 -0.38 9.21
N GLY A 172 -6.08 0.91 9.52
CA GLY A 172 -5.59 1.95 8.60
C GLY A 172 -4.14 1.71 8.16
N ILE A 173 -3.28 1.27 9.09
CA ILE A 173 -1.88 0.91 8.77
C ILE A 173 -1.82 -0.29 7.83
N LYS A 174 -2.70 -1.29 7.99
CA LYS A 174 -2.80 -2.41 7.03
C LYS A 174 -3.18 -1.95 5.63
N VAL A 175 -4.10 -1.00 5.50
CA VAL A 175 -4.43 -0.42 4.18
C VAL A 175 -3.22 0.31 3.59
N ALA A 176 -2.50 1.09 4.39
CA ALA A 176 -1.28 1.75 3.95
C ALA A 176 -0.18 0.79 3.50
N ALA A 177 -0.06 -0.36 4.17
CA ALA A 177 0.84 -1.43 3.75
C ALA A 177 0.43 -1.99 2.37
N VAL A 178 -0.86 -2.24 2.16
CA VAL A 178 -1.38 -2.73 0.87
C VAL A 178 -1.09 -1.75 -0.26
N ASP A 179 -1.31 -0.46 -0.07
CA ASP A 179 -1.02 0.58 -1.07
C ASP A 179 0.47 0.55 -1.47
N THR A 180 1.33 0.42 -0.46
CA THR A 180 2.79 0.40 -0.61
C THR A 180 3.25 -0.83 -1.37
N TYR A 181 2.81 -2.03 -0.97
CA TYR A 181 3.25 -3.27 -1.61
C TYR A 181 2.64 -3.48 -2.98
N SER A 182 1.40 -3.03 -3.20
CA SER A 182 0.76 -3.06 -4.51
C SER A 182 1.54 -2.24 -5.53
N PHE A 183 2.13 -1.12 -5.11
CA PHE A 183 3.05 -0.35 -5.95
C PHE A 183 4.35 -1.12 -6.24
N ILE A 184 4.93 -1.81 -5.26
CA ILE A 184 6.20 -2.54 -5.42
C ILE A 184 6.05 -3.73 -6.37
N ILE A 185 4.95 -4.47 -6.31
CA ILE A 185 4.70 -5.69 -7.11
C ILE A 185 4.02 -5.38 -8.45
N GLY A 186 3.40 -4.21 -8.58
CA GLY A 186 2.61 -3.82 -9.73
C GLY A 186 3.35 -3.49 -11.03
N PRO A 187 4.61 -3.03 -11.10
CA PRO A 187 5.18 -2.56 -12.36
C PRO A 187 5.43 -3.70 -13.35
N GLN A 188 5.19 -3.44 -14.64
CA GLN A 188 5.98 -4.10 -15.67
C GLN A 188 7.43 -3.62 -15.62
N TRP A 189 8.34 -4.49 -16.03
CA TRP A 189 9.75 -4.20 -16.11
C TRP A 189 10.30 -4.57 -17.49
N SER A 190 11.39 -3.91 -17.85
CA SER A 190 12.14 -4.20 -19.06
C SER A 190 13.64 -4.09 -18.78
N MET A 191 14.46 -4.73 -19.60
CA MET A 191 15.89 -4.44 -19.62
C MET A 191 16.19 -3.41 -20.69
N LYS A 192 16.88 -2.34 -20.31
CA LYS A 192 17.40 -1.32 -21.22
C LYS A 192 18.89 -1.15 -20.95
N ASP A 193 19.72 -1.41 -21.95
CA ASP A 193 21.18 -1.29 -21.86
C ASP A 193 21.81 -2.08 -20.70
N GLY A 194 21.26 -3.27 -20.39
CA GLY A 194 21.71 -4.12 -19.27
C GLY A 194 21.23 -3.67 -17.88
N VAL A 195 20.38 -2.64 -17.81
CA VAL A 195 19.79 -2.13 -16.57
C VAL A 195 18.30 -2.43 -16.55
N ILE A 196 17.83 -2.98 -15.43
CA ILE A 196 16.40 -3.21 -15.20
C ILE A 196 15.71 -1.86 -14.97
N THR A 197 14.62 -1.65 -15.71
CA THR A 197 13.81 -0.44 -15.71
C THR A 197 12.35 -0.80 -15.48
N PHE A 198 11.73 -0.17 -14.49
CA PHE A 198 10.34 -0.37 -14.09
C PHE A 198 9.45 0.74 -14.64
N ASN A 199 8.22 0.39 -15.05
CA ASN A 199 7.19 1.33 -15.44
C ASN A 199 6.47 1.88 -14.19
N ILE A 200 6.81 3.11 -13.81
CA ILE A 200 6.25 3.75 -12.61
C ILE A 200 4.79 4.12 -12.83
N GLY A 201 4.40 4.51 -14.04
CA GLY A 201 3.00 4.87 -14.34
C GLY A 201 2.04 3.71 -14.15
N GLU A 202 2.45 2.52 -14.58
CA GLU A 202 1.68 1.30 -14.36
C GLU A 202 1.68 0.88 -12.89
N ALA A 203 2.81 1.01 -12.18
CA ALA A 203 2.86 0.74 -10.75
C ALA A 203 1.89 1.63 -9.96
N VAL A 204 1.81 2.93 -10.28
CA VAL A 204 0.83 3.85 -9.66
C VAL A 204 -0.61 3.39 -9.94
N ASN A 205 -0.92 3.03 -11.20
CA ASN A 205 -2.26 2.57 -11.56
C ASN A 205 -2.64 1.28 -10.82
N ASN A 206 -1.72 0.32 -10.73
CA ASN A 206 -1.94 -0.95 -10.04
C ASN A 206 -2.09 -0.76 -8.52
N ALA A 207 -1.31 0.15 -7.93
CA ALA A 207 -1.48 0.53 -6.53
C ALA A 207 -2.86 1.15 -6.25
N ALA A 208 -3.31 2.05 -7.12
CA ALA A 208 -4.63 2.67 -7.02
C ALA A 208 -5.78 1.66 -7.22
N GLU A 209 -5.68 0.77 -8.20
CA GLU A 209 -6.66 -0.30 -8.44
C GLU A 209 -6.77 -1.25 -7.23
N ASN A 210 -5.64 -1.62 -6.62
CA ASN A 210 -5.63 -2.49 -5.45
C ASN A 210 -6.14 -1.79 -4.19
N SER A 211 -5.70 -0.56 -3.92
CA SER A 211 -6.18 0.25 -2.79
C SER A 211 -7.71 0.35 -2.75
N ALA A 212 -8.34 0.54 -3.92
CA ALA A 212 -9.79 0.65 -4.05
C ALA A 212 -10.58 -0.66 -3.79
N SER A 213 -9.90 -1.78 -3.61
CA SER A 213 -10.52 -3.10 -3.38
C SER A 213 -10.34 -3.64 -1.96
N VAL A 214 -9.59 -2.94 -1.11
CA VAL A 214 -9.64 -3.11 0.35
C VAL A 214 -10.95 -2.50 0.83
#